data_AF-A0AAJ1F8Y1-F1
#
_entry.id   AF-A0AAJ1F8Y1-F1
#
_cell.length_a   1.000
_cell.length_b   1.000
_cell.length_c   1.000
_cell.angle_alpha   90.00
_cell.angle_beta   90.00
_cell.angle_gamma   90.00
#
_symmetry.space_group_name_H-M   'P 1'
#
loop_
_entity.id
_entity.type
_entity.pdbx_description
1 polymer ?
#
loop_
_entity_poly.entity_id
_entity_poly.type
_entity_poly.pdbx_seq_one_letter_code
_entity_poly.pdbx_strand_id
1 'polypeptide(L)' 'LAAPWVHAQAKPLRFAWWGGAGRHQATLAALKLFEQRHGARVKAEYMGFNGYLERLTTQIAGRSEPDVMQINWAWLAMF' A
#
# COMPACT_ATOMS: atom_id res chain seq x y z
N LEU A 1 7.49 31.71 1.41
CA LEU A 1 6.15 31.29 0.94
C LEU A 1 6.10 29.76 1.02
N ALA A 2 5.60 29.21 2.13
CA ALA A 2 5.44 27.76 2.27
C ALA A 2 4.10 27.37 1.64
N ALA A 3 4.11 26.40 0.73
CA ALA A 3 2.88 25.92 0.09
C ALA A 3 1.95 25.30 1.16
N PRO A 4 0.64 25.63 1.14
CA PRO A 4 -0.31 25.13 2.12
C PRO A 4 -0.75 23.72 1.73
N TRP A 5 0.10 22.73 1.97
CA TRP A 5 -0.33 21.34 1.94
C TRP A 5 -1.10 21.09 3.24
N VAL A 6 -2.42 21.18 3.11
CA VAL A 6 -3.44 20.94 4.13
C VAL A 6 -3.04 19.79 5.07
N HIS A 7 -2.70 20.10 6.32
CA HIS A 7 -2.68 19.13 7.41
C HIS A 7 -4.11 18.92 7.92
N ALA A 8 -4.99 18.39 7.06
CA ALA A 8 -6.12 17.62 7.58
C ALA A 8 -5.50 16.41 8.29
N GLN A 9 -6.08 15.98 9.42
CA GLN A 9 -5.64 14.78 10.14
C GLN A 9 -5.60 13.60 9.14
N ALA A 10 -4.42 13.34 8.59
CA ALA A 10 -4.31 12.60 7.34
C ALA A 10 -4.62 11.15 7.63
N LYS A 11 -5.69 10.64 7.01
CA LYS A 11 -5.99 9.20 7.02
C LYS A 11 -4.71 8.45 6.60
N PRO A 12 -4.30 7.38 7.32
CA PRO A 12 -3.11 6.62 6.93
C PRO A 12 -3.21 6.14 5.49
N LEU A 13 -2.13 6.30 4.72
CA LEU A 13 -2.00 5.71 3.40
C LEU A 13 -2.10 4.19 3.53
N ARG A 14 -2.78 3.51 2.61
CA ARG A 14 -2.89 2.05 2.57
C ARG A 14 -1.91 1.53 1.53
N PHE A 15 -1.04 0.61 1.95
CA PHE A 15 -0.12 -0.07 1.04
C PHE A 15 -0.36 -1.58 1.09
N ALA A 16 -0.75 -2.15 -0.05
CA ALA A 16 -0.89 -3.59 -0.21
C ALA A 16 0.25 -4.19 -1.01
N TRP A 17 0.73 -5.35 -0.57
CA TRP A 17 1.72 -6.14 -1.30
C TRP A 17 1.62 -7.64 -0.99
N TRP A 18 2.06 -8.49 -1.92
CA TRP A 18 2.26 -9.91 -1.63
C TRP A 18 3.71 -10.19 -1.24
N GLY A 19 3.97 -11.25 -0.49
CA GLY A 19 5.33 -11.67 -0.12
C GLY A 19 5.41 -12.97 0.66
N GLY A 20 6.64 -13.40 0.92
CA GLY A 20 6.95 -14.28 2.06
C GLY A 20 7.44 -13.45 3.26
N ALA A 21 7.72 -14.12 4.38
CA ALA A 21 8.11 -13.48 5.64
C ALA A 21 9.26 -12.48 5.52
N GLY A 22 10.34 -12.84 4.82
CA GLY A 22 11.50 -11.94 4.62
C GLY A 22 11.14 -10.65 3.89
N ARG A 23 10.25 -10.71 2.89
CA ARG A 23 9.74 -9.52 2.21
C ARG A 23 8.89 -8.67 3.15
N HIS A 24 7.97 -9.28 3.90
CA HIS A 24 7.12 -8.54 4.83
C HIS A 24 7.96 -7.78 5.87
N GLN A 25 8.97 -8.42 6.44
CA GLN A 25 9.89 -7.80 7.40
C GLN A 25 10.64 -6.62 6.76
N ALA A 26 11.21 -6.80 5.58
CA ALA A 26 11.93 -5.75 4.87
C ALA A 26 11.02 -4.55 4.51
N THR A 27 9.82 -4.82 3.99
CA THR A 27 8.86 -3.76 3.65
C THR A 27 8.39 -3.00 4.89
N LEU A 28 8.09 -3.69 6.00
CA LEU A 28 7.70 -3.03 7.26
C LEU A 28 8.82 -2.16 7.82
N ALA A 29 10.09 -2.58 7.73
CA ALA A 29 11.23 -1.78 8.12
C ALA A 29 11.36 -0.51 7.26
N ALA A 30 11.17 -0.64 5.93
CA ALA A 30 11.18 0.49 5.02
C ALA A 30 10.03 1.48 5.31
N LEU A 31 8.82 0.97 5.58
CA LEU A 31 7.67 1.79 5.97
C LEU A 31 7.96 2.56 7.27
N LYS A 32 8.55 1.91 8.28
CA LYS A 32 8.92 2.58 9.53
C LYS A 32 9.87 3.77 9.30
N LEU A 33 10.87 3.60 8.43
CA LEU A 33 11.79 4.68 8.07
C LEU A 33 11.07 5.81 7.29
N PHE A 34 10.15 5.44 6.41
CA PHE A 34 9.31 6.40 5.68
C PHE A 34 8.44 7.23 6.63
N GLU A 35 7.74 6.58 7.56
CA GLU A 35 6.91 7.27 8.56
C GLU A 35 7.74 8.23 9.43
N GLN A 36 8.92 7.81 9.86
CA GLN A 36 9.85 8.64 10.64
C GLN A 36 10.33 9.88 9.88
N ARG A 37 10.58 9.73 8.57
CA ARG A 37 11.11 10.81 7.74
C ARG A 37 10.04 11.81 7.29
N HIS A 38 8.83 11.34 7.03
CA HIS A 38 7.80 12.14 6.36
C HIS A 38 6.62 12.51 7.27
N GLY A 39 6.53 11.97 8.48
CA GLY A 39 5.41 12.23 9.40
C GLY A 39 4.06 11.69 8.90
N ALA A 40 4.04 10.93 7.80
CA ALA A 40 2.88 10.23 7.29
C ALA A 40 2.75 8.84 7.95
N ARG A 41 1.52 8.32 8.05
CA ARG A 41 1.24 6.95 8.52
C ARG A 41 0.88 6.04 7.36
N VAL A 42 1.31 4.79 7.43
CA VAL A 42 1.02 3.76 6.43
C VAL A 42 0.39 2.54 7.09
N LYS A 43 -0.83 2.20 6.67
CA LYS A 43 -1.49 0.94 6.99
C LYS A 43 -1.00 -0.14 6.04
N ALA A 44 -0.32 -1.14 6.61
CA ALA A 44 0.22 -2.28 5.88
C ALA A 44 -0.86 -3.36 5.61
N GLU A 45 -1.03 -3.76 4.35
CA GLU A 45 -2.01 -4.77 3.91
C GLU A 45 -1.32 -5.90 3.14
N TYR A 46 -0.53 -6.73 3.85
CA TYR A 46 0.28 -7.78 3.23
C TYR A 46 -0.30 -9.19 3.39
N MET A 47 0.00 -10.06 2.42
CA MET A 47 -0.36 -11.48 2.44
C MET A 47 0.56 -12.31 1.53
N GLY A 48 0.37 -13.62 1.48
CA GLY A 48 0.99 -14.49 0.48
C GLY A 48 0.52 -14.18 -0.95
N PHE A 49 1.18 -14.76 -1.95
CA PHE A 49 0.79 -14.58 -3.35
C PHE A 49 -0.59 -15.15 -3.67
N ASN A 50 -0.92 -16.32 -3.10
CA ASN A 50 -2.19 -16.99 -3.35
C ASN A 50 -3.37 -16.12 -2.87
N GLY A 51 -4.34 -15.88 -3.75
CA GLY A 51 -5.51 -15.03 -3.48
C GLY A 51 -5.24 -13.51 -3.46
N TYR A 52 -4.00 -13.06 -3.64
CA TYR A 52 -3.71 -11.61 -3.62
C TYR A 52 -4.39 -10.87 -4.77
N LEU A 53 -4.32 -11.42 -6.00
CA LEU A 53 -4.95 -10.83 -7.17
C LEU A 53 -6.48 -10.76 -6.99
N GLU A 54 -7.10 -11.85 -6.55
CA GLU A 54 -8.55 -11.91 -6.32
C GLU A 54 -8.99 -10.84 -5.32
N ARG A 55 -8.30 -10.73 -4.17
CA ARG A 55 -8.56 -9.69 -3.17
C ARG A 55 -8.43 -8.29 -3.78
N LEU A 56 -7.37 -8.05 -4.55
CA LEU A 56 -7.12 -6.74 -5.15
C LEU A 56 -8.18 -6.37 -6.19
N THR A 57 -8.55 -7.31 -7.05
CA THR A 57 -9.63 -7.14 -8.05
C THR A 57 -10.96 -6.85 -7.38
N THR A 58 -11.32 -7.56 -6.30
CA THR A 58 -12.54 -7.26 -5.53
C THR A 58 -12.51 -5.84 -4.94
N GLN A 59 -11.37 -5.43 -4.39
CA GLN A 59 -11.22 -4.09 -3.83
C GLN A 59 -11.37 -2.99 -4.90
N ILE A 60 -10.74 -3.16 -6.06
CA ILE A 60 -10.83 -2.24 -7.21
C ILE A 60 -12.26 -2.17 -7.74
N ALA A 61 -12.92 -3.32 -7.95
CA ALA A 61 -14.32 -3.35 -8.37
C ALA A 61 -15.25 -2.63 -7.38
N GLY A 62 -14.93 -2.72 -6.08
CA GLY A 62 -15.63 -2.03 -5.00
C GLY A 62 -15.21 -0.58 -4.75
N ARG A 63 -14.29 0.00 -5.56
CA ARG A 63 -13.70 1.34 -5.34
C ARG A 63 -13.15 1.53 -3.93
N SER A 64 -12.50 0.49 -3.42
CA SER A 64 -11.98 0.37 -2.06
C SER A 64 -10.53 -0.12 -2.04
N GLU A 65 -9.84 0.03 -3.16
CA GLU A 65 -8.44 -0.30 -3.35
C GLU A 65 -7.51 0.48 -2.41
N PRO A 66 -6.32 -0.05 -2.11
CA PRO A 66 -5.27 0.66 -1.38
C PRO A 66 -4.70 1.83 -2.22
N ASP A 67 -4.15 2.85 -1.54
CA ASP A 67 -3.52 4.01 -2.20
C ASP A 67 -2.26 3.61 -2.98
N VAL A 68 -1.53 2.60 -2.51
CA VAL A 68 -0.35 2.02 -3.17
C VAL A 68 -0.52 0.51 -3.25
N MET A 69 -0.24 -0.06 -4.41
CA MET A 69 -0.45 -1.49 -4.68
C MET A 69 0.79 -2.09 -5.35
N GLN A 70 1.32 -3.17 -4.79
CA GLN A 70 2.23 -4.04 -5.54
C GLN A 70 1.41 -4.84 -6.54
N ILE A 71 1.68 -4.67 -7.84
CA ILE A 71 1.03 -5.38 -8.94
C ILE A 71 2.04 -6.16 -9.78
N ASN A 72 1.57 -7.15 -10.53
CA ASN A 72 2.38 -7.80 -11.55
C ASN A 72 2.13 -7.16 -12.91
N TRP A 73 3.15 -7.16 -13.78
CA TRP A 73 3.04 -6.63 -15.15
C TRP A 73 1.87 -7.25 -15.94
N ALA A 74 1.65 -8.55 -15.80
CA ALA A 74 0.57 -9.26 -16.48
C ALA A 74 -0.84 -8.78 -16.07
N TRP A 75 -0.99 -8.07 -14.94
CA TRP A 75 -2.29 -7.58 -14.46
C TRP A 75 -2.67 -6.23 -15.07
N LEU A 76 -1.76 -5.54 -15.77
CA LEU A 76 -2.03 -4.22 -16.32
C LEU A 76 -3.16 -4.21 -17.36
N ALA A 77 -3.33 -5.31 -18.10
CA ALA A 77 -4.42 -5.44 -19.06
C ALA A 77 -5.77 -5.86 -18.43
N MET A 78 -5.79 -6.15 -17.12
CA MET A 78 -6.97 -6.60 -16.39
C MET A 78 -7.70 -5.48 -15.64
N PHE A 79 -7.02 -4.34 -15.46
CA PHE A 79 -7.54 -3.14 -14.80
C PHE A 79 -7.72 -2.04 -15.85
#